data_AF-A0A7K3GVE0-F1
#
_entry.id   AF-A0A7K3GVE0-F1
#
_cell.length_a   1.000
_cell.length_b   1.000
_cell.length_c   1.000
_cell.angle_alpha   90.00
_cell.angle_beta   90.00
_cell.angle_gamma   90.00
#
_symmetry.space_group_name_H-M   'P 1'
#
loop_
_entity.id
_entity.type
_entity.pdbx_description
1 polymer ?
#
loop_
_entity_poly.entity_id
_entity_poly.type
_entity_poly.pdbx_seq_one_letter_code
_entity_poly.pdbx_strand_id
1 'polypeptide(L)'
;MSEPDKHEPDPAIPPLDTIDDSQRVPPPRRPAPPRPRPIKTTEDIPPGAIAAFGIVALVALLLTLKWGIPKGIDWYHHQDWAWFTQWTATVADPVHDYLSAHTVGLPLTATSAFVIWQGVGIVSLVLSWITGAVGARLTWTAHGACSVFMVWDAAPAAGRPVAAALAALAWTIGSLFALRGLSLRPLIHLHNHNHPAR
;
A
#
# COMPACT_ATOMS: atom_id res chain seq x y z
N MET A 1 67.40 -16.21 18.46
CA MET A 1 68.22 -16.41 17.26
C MET A 1 67.48 -15.68 16.15
N SER A 2 67.88 -14.44 15.88
CA SER A 2 67.16 -13.50 15.02
C SER A 2 68.02 -13.24 13.80
N GLU A 3 67.47 -13.49 12.62
CA GLU A 3 68.12 -13.34 11.32
C GLU A 3 68.11 -11.85 10.90
N PRO A 4 69.24 -11.27 10.46
CA PRO A 4 69.28 -9.87 10.04
C PRO A 4 68.90 -9.75 8.56
N ASP A 5 67.85 -8.98 8.30
CA ASP A 5 67.33 -8.69 6.96
C ASP A 5 68.27 -7.74 6.19
N LYS A 6 68.55 -8.09 4.93
CA LYS A 6 69.54 -7.45 4.06
C LYS A 6 68.88 -6.25 3.36
N HIS A 7 69.35 -5.04 3.64
CA HIS A 7 69.02 -3.86 2.85
C HIS A 7 69.78 -3.89 1.51
N GLU A 8 69.04 -3.99 0.40
CA GLU A 8 69.54 -3.77 -0.95
C GLU A 8 69.40 -2.27 -1.30
N PRO A 9 70.41 -1.61 -1.89
CA PRO A 9 70.37 -0.17 -2.17
C PRO A 9 69.48 0.14 -3.39
N ASP A 10 68.62 1.14 -3.23
CA ASP A 10 67.69 1.67 -4.23
C ASP A 10 68.44 2.15 -5.50
N PRO A 11 67.95 1.87 -6.72
CA PRO A 11 68.68 2.18 -7.94
C PRO A 11 68.78 3.70 -8.18
N ALA A 12 70.01 4.14 -8.46
CA ALA A 12 70.32 5.54 -8.75
C ALA A 12 69.57 6.03 -10.00
N ILE A 13 68.62 6.96 -9.80
CA ILE A 13 67.94 7.66 -10.88
C ILE A 13 68.94 8.63 -11.53
N PRO A 14 69.22 8.52 -12.84
CA PRO A 14 70.14 9.42 -13.52
C PRO A 14 69.60 10.85 -13.53
N PRO A 15 70.48 11.87 -13.44
CA PRO A 15 70.08 13.28 -13.37
C PRO A 15 69.38 13.73 -14.66
N LEU A 16 68.31 14.48 -14.48
CA LEU A 16 67.29 14.85 -15.47
C LEU A 16 67.72 15.96 -16.45
N ASP A 17 69.00 16.03 -16.83
CA ASP A 17 69.60 17.21 -17.51
C ASP A 17 70.26 16.91 -18.87
N THR A 18 69.74 15.96 -19.66
CA THR A 18 70.30 15.70 -21.00
C THR A 18 69.25 15.44 -22.08
N ILE A 19 68.17 16.23 -22.10
CA ILE A 19 67.34 16.33 -23.32
C ILE A 19 67.71 17.63 -24.03
N ASP A 20 68.65 17.52 -24.96
CA ASP A 20 69.08 18.57 -25.89
C ASP A 20 67.87 19.11 -26.67
N ASP A 21 67.63 20.42 -26.57
CA ASP A 21 66.48 21.11 -27.16
C ASP A 21 66.44 20.95 -28.70
N SER A 22 67.57 20.63 -29.33
CA SER A 22 67.67 20.38 -30.76
C SER A 22 66.99 19.08 -31.22
N GLN A 23 66.63 18.17 -30.30
CA GLN A 23 65.89 16.93 -30.60
C GLN A 23 64.36 17.09 -30.49
N ARG A 24 63.85 18.29 -30.17
CA ARG A 24 62.41 18.53 -30.11
C ARG A 24 61.80 18.67 -31.50
N VAL A 25 61.30 17.55 -32.04
CA VAL A 25 60.43 17.56 -33.23
C VAL A 25 59.11 18.27 -32.87
N PRO A 26 58.68 19.31 -33.63
CA PRO A 26 57.40 19.94 -33.37
C PRO A 26 56.26 18.93 -33.59
N PRO A 27 55.27 18.86 -32.69
CA PRO A 27 54.16 17.94 -32.83
C PRO A 27 53.37 18.26 -34.11
N PRO A 28 52.89 17.24 -34.85
CA PRO A 28 52.06 17.46 -36.03
C PRO A 28 50.82 18.26 -35.64
N ARG A 29 50.50 19.32 -36.41
CA ARG A 29 49.30 20.13 -36.20
C ARG A 29 48.06 19.24 -36.27
N ARG A 30 47.45 18.97 -35.11
CA ARG A 30 46.16 18.27 -35.05
C ARG A 30 45.09 19.16 -35.73
N PRO A 31 44.26 18.60 -36.62
CA PRO A 31 43.07 19.27 -37.11
C PRO A 31 42.21 19.71 -35.93
N ALA A 32 41.67 20.93 -35.98
CA ALA A 32 40.79 21.45 -34.94
C ALA A 32 39.59 20.50 -34.74
N PRO A 33 39.17 20.23 -33.48
CA PRO A 33 38.01 19.39 -33.24
C PRO A 33 36.76 20.01 -33.89
N PRO A 34 35.88 19.19 -34.49
CA PRO A 34 34.66 19.68 -35.09
C PRO A 34 33.82 20.41 -34.03
N ARG A 35 33.32 21.61 -34.36
CA ARG A 35 32.46 22.39 -33.45
C ARG A 35 31.31 21.53 -32.93
N PRO A 36 31.04 21.53 -31.61
CA PRO A 36 29.84 20.91 -31.06
C PRO A 36 28.61 21.48 -31.77
N ARG A 37 27.72 20.60 -32.24
CA ARG A 37 26.44 21.05 -32.81
C ARG A 37 25.64 21.74 -31.69
N PRO A 38 24.92 22.84 -32.00
CA PRO A 38 24.07 23.49 -31.01
C PRO A 38 23.08 22.49 -30.39
N ILE A 39 22.99 22.48 -29.06
CA ILE A 39 22.04 21.65 -28.33
C ILE A 39 20.63 22.15 -28.69
N LYS A 40 19.82 21.24 -29.21
CA LYS A 40 18.42 21.47 -29.58
C LYS A 40 17.64 21.85 -28.31
N THR A 41 17.30 23.13 -28.13
CA THR A 41 16.51 23.60 -26.98
C THR A 41 15.04 23.23 -27.19
N THR A 42 14.26 23.20 -26.10
CA THR A 42 12.81 22.94 -26.08
C THR A 42 11.99 23.84 -27.03
N GLU A 43 12.61 24.90 -27.58
CA GLU A 43 12.03 25.83 -28.55
C GLU A 43 11.97 25.28 -30.00
N ASP A 44 12.66 24.17 -30.31
CA ASP A 44 12.66 23.57 -31.65
C ASP A 44 11.46 22.63 -31.92
N ILE A 45 10.54 22.52 -30.96
CA ILE A 45 9.27 21.81 -31.16
C ILE A 45 8.33 22.79 -31.86
N PRO A 46 7.91 22.53 -33.12
CA PRO A 46 7.01 23.44 -33.82
C PRO A 46 5.74 23.63 -32.96
N PRO A 47 5.27 24.87 -32.75
CA PRO A 47 4.16 25.18 -31.83
C PRO A 47 2.92 24.31 -32.07
N GLY A 48 2.70 23.87 -33.31
CA GLY A 48 1.61 22.99 -33.70
C GLY A 48 1.73 21.53 -33.25
N ALA A 49 2.92 21.02 -32.92
CA ALA A 49 3.10 19.63 -32.48
C ALA A 49 2.55 19.40 -31.07
N ILE A 50 2.82 20.32 -30.13
CA ILE A 50 2.28 20.24 -28.75
C ILE A 50 0.75 20.35 -28.76
N ALA A 51 0.21 21.25 -29.60
CA ALA A 51 -1.23 21.38 -29.78
C ALA A 51 -1.86 20.13 -30.44
N ALA A 52 -1.21 19.54 -31.45
CA ALA A 52 -1.71 18.34 -32.13
C ALA A 52 -1.72 17.11 -31.21
N PHE A 53 -0.67 16.89 -30.41
CA PHE A 53 -0.67 15.80 -29.41
C PHE A 53 -1.70 16.03 -28.31
N GLY A 54 -1.88 17.29 -27.87
CA GLY A 54 -2.93 17.65 -26.91
C GLY A 54 -4.34 17.36 -27.44
N ILE A 55 -4.61 17.71 -28.70
CA ILE A 55 -5.89 17.46 -29.36
C ILE A 55 -6.12 15.96 -29.56
N VAL A 56 -5.11 15.20 -30.00
CA VAL A 56 -5.23 13.75 -30.18
C VAL A 56 -5.43 13.03 -28.83
N ALA A 57 -4.70 13.42 -27.79
CA ALA A 57 -4.87 12.88 -26.44
C ALA A 57 -6.25 13.23 -25.86
N LEU A 58 -6.75 14.45 -26.10
CA LEU A 58 -8.07 14.88 -25.67
C LEU A 58 -9.18 14.14 -26.43
N VAL A 59 -9.04 13.96 -27.74
CA VAL A 59 -9.98 13.17 -28.55
C VAL A 59 -9.95 11.70 -28.12
N ALA A 60 -8.78 11.12 -27.86
CA ALA A 60 -8.66 9.76 -27.33
C ALA A 60 -9.28 9.61 -25.94
N LEU A 61 -9.11 10.61 -25.06
CA LEU A 61 -9.74 10.66 -23.74
C LEU A 61 -11.26 10.76 -23.85
N LEU A 62 -11.77 11.62 -24.73
CA LEU A 62 -13.21 11.78 -24.96
C LEU A 62 -13.82 10.53 -25.59
N LEU A 63 -13.10 9.83 -26.47
CA LEU A 63 -13.53 8.55 -27.03
C LEU A 63 -13.51 7.43 -25.98
N THR A 64 -12.46 7.33 -25.16
CA THR A 64 -12.44 6.36 -24.05
C THR A 64 -13.53 6.65 -23.02
N LEU A 65 -13.85 7.91 -22.75
CA LEU A 65 -14.95 8.29 -21.86
C LEU A 65 -16.32 7.98 -22.49
N LYS A 66 -16.54 8.37 -23.75
CA LYS A 66 -17.79 8.17 -24.49
C LYS A 66 -18.12 6.69 -24.71
N TRP A 67 -17.12 5.84 -24.93
CA TRP A 67 -17.34 4.42 -25.22
C TRP A 67 -17.07 3.49 -24.02
N GLY A 68 -16.19 3.90 -23.10
CA GLY A 68 -15.83 3.14 -21.91
C GLY A 68 -16.83 3.29 -20.76
N ILE A 69 -17.40 4.48 -20.56
CA ILE A 69 -18.43 4.68 -19.53
C ILE A 69 -19.69 3.86 -19.82
N PRO A 70 -20.28 3.90 -21.03
CA PRO A 70 -21.48 3.10 -21.30
C PRO A 70 -21.22 1.60 -21.20
N LYS A 71 -20.05 1.12 -21.63
CA LYS A 71 -19.68 -0.29 -21.47
C LYS A 71 -19.42 -0.69 -20.02
N GLY A 72 -18.85 0.20 -19.21
CA GLY A 72 -18.68 -0.02 -17.78
C GLY A 72 -20.01 0.00 -17.02
N ILE A 73 -20.92 0.89 -17.42
CA ILE A 73 -22.28 1.01 -16.89
C ILE A 73 -23.13 -0.20 -17.33
N ASP A 74 -23.07 -0.61 -18.60
CA ASP A 74 -23.72 -1.83 -19.09
C ASP A 74 -23.13 -3.06 -18.40
N TRP A 75 -21.81 -3.18 -18.29
CA TRP A 75 -21.18 -4.27 -17.53
C TRP A 75 -21.67 -4.28 -16.07
N TYR A 76 -21.79 -3.12 -15.43
CA TYR A 76 -22.30 -2.99 -14.07
C TYR A 76 -23.80 -3.32 -13.95
N HIS A 77 -24.61 -2.99 -14.95
CA HIS A 77 -26.04 -3.31 -14.99
C HIS A 77 -26.34 -4.77 -15.36
N HIS A 78 -25.45 -5.43 -16.13
CA HIS A 78 -25.54 -6.86 -16.44
C HIS A 78 -24.89 -7.73 -15.36
N GLN A 79 -24.09 -7.15 -14.46
CA GLN A 79 -23.58 -7.82 -13.29
C GLN A 79 -24.75 -7.99 -12.30
N ASP A 80 -25.31 -9.18 -12.21
CA ASP A 80 -26.35 -9.48 -11.22
C ASP A 80 -25.77 -9.38 -9.80
N TRP A 81 -25.88 -8.18 -9.20
CA TRP A 81 -25.52 -7.90 -7.80
C TRP A 81 -26.46 -8.57 -6.79
N ALA A 82 -27.38 -9.42 -7.26
CA ALA A 82 -28.32 -10.18 -6.45
C ALA A 82 -27.62 -10.97 -5.34
N TRP A 83 -26.46 -11.57 -5.63
CA TRP A 83 -25.69 -12.30 -4.61
C TRP A 83 -25.17 -11.38 -3.50
N PHE A 84 -24.81 -10.14 -3.82
CA PHE A 84 -24.34 -9.16 -2.85
C PHE A 84 -25.50 -8.62 -2.01
N THR A 85 -26.65 -8.34 -2.64
CA THR A 85 -27.84 -7.89 -1.91
C THR A 85 -28.41 -8.99 -1.01
N GLN A 86 -28.39 -10.25 -1.46
CA GLN A 86 -28.74 -11.42 -0.64
C GLN A 86 -27.78 -11.62 0.52
N TRP A 87 -26.48 -11.45 0.27
CA TRP A 87 -25.46 -11.48 1.32
C TRP A 87 -25.68 -10.38 2.36
N THR A 88 -25.90 -9.14 1.92
CA THR A 88 -26.19 -8.03 2.84
C THR A 88 -27.46 -8.29 3.62
N ALA A 89 -28.53 -8.81 3.00
CA ALA A 89 -29.75 -9.15 3.72
C ALA A 89 -29.52 -10.22 4.80
N THR A 90 -28.62 -11.16 4.55
CA THR A 90 -28.31 -12.23 5.51
C THR A 90 -27.59 -11.73 6.77
N VAL A 91 -26.87 -10.61 6.69
CA VAL A 91 -26.04 -10.09 7.79
C VAL A 91 -26.57 -8.77 8.33
N ALA A 92 -26.84 -7.81 7.45
CA ALA A 92 -27.26 -6.45 7.81
C ALA A 92 -28.69 -6.40 8.32
N ASP A 93 -29.63 -7.15 7.73
CA ASP A 93 -31.03 -7.12 8.17
C ASP A 93 -31.16 -7.64 9.61
N PRO A 94 -30.58 -8.79 10.01
CA PRO A 94 -30.59 -9.22 11.41
C PRO A 94 -29.96 -8.22 12.37
N VAL A 95 -28.88 -7.53 11.99
CA VAL A 95 -28.26 -6.50 12.83
C VAL A 95 -29.22 -5.31 13.00
N HIS A 96 -29.89 -4.89 11.93
CA HIS A 96 -30.87 -3.82 11.99
C HIS A 96 -32.08 -4.20 12.85
N ASP A 97 -32.60 -5.41 12.68
CA ASP A 97 -33.71 -5.95 13.46
C ASP A 97 -33.37 -6.05 14.95
N TYR A 98 -32.16 -6.54 15.26
CA TYR A 98 -31.67 -6.57 16.64
C TYR A 98 -31.65 -5.16 17.26
N LEU A 99 -31.07 -4.19 16.55
CA LEU A 99 -31.01 -2.81 17.05
C LEU A 99 -32.40 -2.19 17.15
N SER A 100 -33.31 -2.48 16.23
CA SER A 100 -34.70 -2.04 16.28
C SER A 100 -35.40 -2.54 17.55
N ALA A 101 -35.27 -3.83 17.84
CA ALA A 101 -35.83 -4.43 19.05
C ALA A 101 -35.23 -3.85 20.35
N HIS A 102 -33.94 -3.52 20.35
CA HIS A 102 -33.20 -3.06 21.53
C HIS A 102 -33.09 -1.53 21.67
N THR A 103 -33.68 -0.76 20.75
CA THR A 103 -33.76 0.72 20.84
C THR A 103 -35.15 1.22 21.24
N VAL A 104 -36.13 0.32 21.41
CA VAL A 104 -37.46 0.67 21.89
C VAL A 104 -37.38 1.34 23.27
N GLY A 105 -37.87 2.58 23.35
CA GLY A 105 -37.86 3.37 24.59
C GLY A 105 -36.60 4.22 24.81
N LEU A 106 -35.61 4.14 23.92
CA LEU A 106 -34.48 5.07 23.92
C LEU A 106 -34.79 6.32 23.07
N PRO A 107 -34.15 7.47 23.35
CA PRO A 107 -34.20 8.66 22.48
C PRO A 107 -33.56 8.43 21.10
N LEU A 108 -32.83 7.34 20.93
CA LEU A 108 -32.10 6.99 19.71
C LEU A 108 -32.96 6.10 18.82
N THR A 109 -33.12 6.49 17.55
CA THR A 109 -33.85 5.66 16.57
C THR A 109 -33.02 4.47 16.10
N ALA A 110 -33.68 3.37 15.71
CA ALA A 110 -33.04 2.17 15.16
C ALA A 110 -32.13 2.49 13.97
N THR A 111 -32.58 3.33 13.04
CA THR A 111 -31.78 3.79 11.90
C THR A 111 -30.53 4.52 12.33
N SER A 112 -30.62 5.43 13.31
CA SER A 112 -29.46 6.15 13.84
C SER A 112 -28.47 5.20 14.51
N ALA A 113 -28.97 4.27 15.31
CA ALA A 113 -28.15 3.23 15.95
C ALA A 113 -27.41 2.39 14.90
N PHE A 114 -28.11 1.96 13.85
CA PHE A 114 -27.52 1.18 12.76
C PHE A 114 -26.45 1.98 11.99
N VAL A 115 -26.70 3.26 11.68
CA VAL A 115 -25.69 4.12 11.02
C VAL A 115 -24.46 4.32 11.90
N ILE A 116 -24.65 4.57 13.19
CA ILE A 116 -23.53 4.68 14.15
C ILE A 116 -22.76 3.37 14.21
N TRP A 117 -23.45 2.23 14.27
CA TRP A 117 -22.84 0.91 14.27
C TRP A 117 -21.97 0.67 13.04
N GLN A 118 -22.49 0.96 11.84
CA GLN A 118 -21.75 0.85 10.59
C GLN A 118 -20.54 1.81 10.57
N GLY A 119 -20.73 3.04 11.04
CA GLY A 119 -19.67 4.04 11.15
C GLY A 119 -18.51 3.59 12.03
N VAL A 120 -18.79 3.02 13.22
CA VAL A 120 -17.77 2.47 14.12
C VAL A 120 -17.00 1.33 13.46
N GLY A 121 -17.69 0.42 12.76
CA GLY A 121 -17.07 -0.67 12.00
C GLY A 121 -16.10 -0.15 10.92
N ILE A 122 -16.57 0.75 10.07
CA ILE A 122 -15.77 1.32 8.97
C ILE A 122 -14.58 2.12 9.51
N VAL A 123 -14.82 3.01 10.49
CA VAL A 123 -13.75 3.85 11.07
C VAL A 123 -12.72 2.99 11.78
N SER A 124 -13.12 1.98 12.54
CA SER A 124 -12.17 1.07 13.21
C SER A 124 -11.35 0.26 12.21
N LEU A 125 -11.95 -0.22 11.12
CA LEU A 125 -11.22 -0.90 10.04
C LEU A 125 -10.20 0.03 9.38
N VAL A 126 -10.61 1.22 8.98
CA VAL A 126 -9.75 2.22 8.33
C VAL A 126 -8.63 2.66 9.26
N LEU A 127 -8.93 2.96 10.52
CA LEU A 127 -7.92 3.31 11.52
C LEU A 127 -6.95 2.15 11.77
N SER A 128 -7.44 0.92 11.89
CA SER A 128 -6.60 -0.28 12.04
C SER A 128 -5.68 -0.45 10.83
N TRP A 129 -6.22 -0.26 9.63
CA TRP A 129 -5.48 -0.37 8.39
C TRP A 129 -4.42 0.73 8.28
N ILE A 130 -4.74 2.00 8.54
CA ILE A 130 -3.82 3.12 8.33
C ILE A 130 -2.78 3.20 9.46
N THR A 131 -3.23 3.14 10.71
CA THR A 131 -2.38 3.43 11.88
C THR A 131 -1.79 2.19 12.54
N GLY A 132 -2.40 1.01 12.34
CA GLY A 132 -2.03 -0.20 13.06
C GLY A 132 -2.29 -0.15 14.57
N ALA A 133 -3.05 0.84 15.06
CA ALA A 133 -3.30 1.02 16.49
C ALA A 133 -4.01 -0.18 17.11
N VAL A 134 -3.51 -0.66 18.25
CA VAL A 134 -4.08 -1.82 18.97
C VAL A 134 -5.53 -1.55 19.37
N GLY A 135 -5.85 -0.34 19.83
CA GLY A 135 -7.22 0.05 20.17
C GLY A 135 -8.18 -0.08 18.99
N ALA A 136 -7.78 0.38 17.80
CA ALA A 136 -8.60 0.26 16.60
C ALA A 136 -8.84 -1.21 16.21
N ARG A 137 -7.81 -2.05 16.33
CA ARG A 137 -7.90 -3.50 16.07
C ARG A 137 -8.85 -4.20 17.03
N LEU A 138 -8.72 -3.89 18.33
CA LEU A 138 -9.61 -4.41 19.36
C LEU A 138 -11.06 -3.98 19.10
N THR A 139 -11.29 -2.71 18.79
CA THR A 139 -12.61 -2.20 18.42
C THR A 139 -13.17 -2.93 17.19
N TRP A 140 -12.37 -3.13 16.13
CA TRP A 140 -12.79 -3.89 14.94
C TRP A 140 -13.19 -5.33 15.28
N THR A 141 -12.39 -6.02 16.10
CA THR A 141 -12.68 -7.40 16.49
C THR A 141 -13.91 -7.51 17.40
N ALA A 142 -14.06 -6.60 18.36
CA ALA A 142 -15.21 -6.56 19.25
C ALA A 142 -16.49 -6.21 18.50
N HIS A 143 -16.41 -5.23 17.58
CA HIS A 143 -17.51 -4.87 16.68
C HIS A 143 -17.96 -6.07 15.83
N GLY A 144 -17.01 -6.86 15.33
CA GLY A 144 -17.29 -8.11 14.63
C GLY A 144 -17.99 -9.16 15.47
N ALA A 145 -17.45 -9.45 16.66
CA ALA A 145 -18.03 -10.42 17.57
C ALA A 145 -19.46 -10.03 17.97
N CYS A 146 -19.67 -8.74 18.29
CA CYS A 146 -21.00 -8.21 18.57
C CYS A 146 -21.93 -8.31 17.36
N SER A 147 -21.45 -8.02 16.14
CA SER A 147 -22.27 -8.15 14.93
C SER A 147 -22.70 -9.59 14.69
N VAL A 148 -21.80 -10.57 14.87
CA VAL A 148 -22.13 -12.00 14.78
C VAL A 148 -23.14 -12.42 15.85
N PHE A 149 -23.00 -11.90 17.07
CA PHE A 149 -23.97 -12.13 18.14
C PHE A 149 -25.36 -11.57 17.78
N MET A 150 -25.44 -10.33 17.27
CA MET A 150 -26.70 -9.73 16.82
C MET A 150 -27.35 -10.55 15.70
N VAL A 151 -26.55 -11.03 14.74
CA VAL A 151 -27.04 -11.94 13.68
C VAL A 151 -27.58 -13.24 14.27
N TRP A 152 -26.86 -13.84 15.22
CA TRP A 152 -27.33 -15.05 15.87
C TRP A 152 -28.66 -14.83 16.60
N ASP A 153 -28.81 -13.72 17.32
CA ASP A 153 -30.02 -13.44 18.08
C ASP A 153 -31.24 -13.17 17.18
N ALA A 154 -31.07 -12.32 16.17
CA ALA A 154 -32.18 -11.85 15.33
C ALA A 154 -32.50 -12.75 14.12
N ALA A 155 -31.56 -13.59 13.65
CA ALA A 155 -31.80 -14.42 12.46
C ALA A 155 -32.90 -15.48 12.69
N PRO A 156 -33.67 -15.84 11.63
CA PRO A 156 -34.68 -16.90 11.69
C PRO A 156 -34.11 -18.23 12.16
N ALA A 157 -34.83 -18.93 13.04
CA ALA A 157 -34.34 -20.15 13.71
C ALA A 157 -33.82 -21.23 12.75
N ALA A 158 -34.45 -21.40 11.58
CA ALA A 158 -34.06 -22.40 10.59
C ALA A 158 -32.70 -22.11 9.92
N GLY A 159 -32.33 -20.83 9.76
CA GLY A 159 -31.11 -20.40 9.05
C GLY A 159 -30.04 -19.77 9.94
N ARG A 160 -30.35 -19.49 11.21
CA ARG A 160 -29.49 -18.83 12.19
C ARG A 160 -28.03 -19.31 12.21
N PRO A 161 -27.73 -20.63 12.28
CA PRO A 161 -26.32 -21.05 12.33
C PRO A 161 -25.56 -20.72 11.05
N VAL A 162 -26.22 -20.80 9.89
CA VAL A 162 -25.61 -20.44 8.60
C VAL A 162 -25.40 -18.94 8.53
N ALA A 163 -26.40 -18.13 8.88
CA ALA A 163 -26.29 -16.67 8.87
C ALA A 163 -25.15 -16.17 9.77
N ALA A 164 -25.04 -16.71 10.99
CA ALA A 164 -23.96 -16.35 11.91
C ALA A 164 -22.58 -16.79 11.40
N ALA A 165 -22.47 -17.99 10.80
CA ALA A 165 -21.23 -18.46 10.20
C ALA A 165 -20.80 -17.58 9.02
N LEU A 166 -21.74 -17.17 8.17
CA LEU A 166 -21.48 -16.25 7.06
C LEU A 166 -21.06 -14.87 7.55
N ALA A 167 -21.73 -14.34 8.58
CA ALA A 167 -21.33 -13.09 9.23
C ALA A 167 -19.90 -13.17 9.81
N ALA A 168 -19.57 -14.28 10.47
CA ALA A 168 -18.23 -14.53 11.00
C ALA A 168 -17.19 -14.59 9.88
N LEU A 169 -17.48 -15.29 8.77
CA LEU A 169 -16.61 -15.34 7.60
C LEU A 169 -16.38 -13.94 7.01
N ALA A 170 -17.43 -13.12 6.87
CA ALA A 170 -17.31 -11.73 6.44
C ALA A 170 -16.29 -10.97 7.30
N TRP A 171 -16.40 -11.13 8.61
CA TRP A 171 -15.53 -10.44 9.56
C TRP A 171 -14.10 -10.99 9.60
N THR A 172 -13.91 -12.29 9.36
CA THR A 172 -12.56 -12.86 9.23
C THR A 172 -11.82 -12.30 8.02
N ILE A 173 -12.51 -12.16 6.89
CA ILE A 173 -11.95 -11.54 5.68
C ILE A 173 -11.56 -10.08 5.97
N GLY A 174 -12.44 -9.30 6.59
CA GLY A 174 -12.11 -7.92 6.99
C GLY A 174 -10.97 -7.84 8.02
N SER A 175 -10.84 -8.84 8.90
CA SER A 175 -9.77 -8.91 9.88
C SER A 175 -8.38 -9.10 9.27
N LEU A 176 -8.27 -9.66 8.07
CA LEU A 176 -7.00 -9.71 7.32
C LEU A 176 -6.43 -8.30 7.10
N PHE A 177 -7.30 -7.33 6.89
CA PHE A 177 -6.93 -5.93 6.70
C PHE A 177 -6.59 -5.27 8.03
N ALA A 178 -7.49 -5.39 9.02
CA ALA A 178 -7.31 -4.74 10.32
C ALA A 178 -6.06 -5.24 11.08
N LEU A 179 -5.79 -6.54 11.01
CA LEU A 179 -4.74 -7.22 11.77
C LEU A 179 -3.39 -7.27 11.02
N ARG A 180 -3.27 -6.60 9.86
CA ARG A 180 -2.02 -6.57 9.10
C ARG A 180 -0.86 -6.08 9.98
N GLY A 181 0.30 -6.71 9.88
CA GLY A 181 1.50 -6.29 10.58
C GLY A 181 1.52 -6.60 12.09
N LEU A 182 0.63 -7.45 12.59
CA LEU A 182 0.80 -8.04 13.92
C LEU A 182 2.01 -8.99 13.92
N SER A 183 3.13 -8.54 14.49
CA SER A 183 4.24 -9.42 14.84
C SER A 183 4.08 -9.80 16.31
N LEU A 184 3.56 -11.00 16.57
CA LEU A 184 3.58 -11.59 17.90
C LEU A 184 5.02 -12.04 18.18
N ARG A 185 5.88 -11.12 18.62
CA ARG A 185 7.21 -11.52 19.13
C ARG A 185 6.99 -12.29 20.44
N PRO A 186 7.33 -13.59 20.50
CA PRO A 186 7.26 -14.32 21.76
C PRO A 186 8.25 -13.70 22.75
N LEU A 187 7.74 -13.09 23.82
CA LEU A 187 8.56 -12.62 24.93
C LEU A 187 8.83 -13.83 25.83
N ILE A 188 9.90 -14.56 25.54
CA ILE A 188 10.36 -15.64 26.42
C ILE A 188 11.01 -14.99 27.64
N HIS A 189 10.28 -14.93 28.76
CA HIS A 189 10.84 -14.56 30.05
C HIS A 189 11.72 -15.71 30.56
N LEU A 190 13.01 -15.70 30.21
CA LEU A 190 14.00 -16.55 30.84
C LEU A 190 14.25 -16.01 32.25
N HIS A 191 13.59 -16.61 33.24
CA HIS A 191 13.88 -16.33 34.63
C HIS A 191 15.21 -16.98 34.99
N ASN A 192 16.30 -16.20 34.90
CA ASN A 192 17.63 -16.69 35.22
C ASN A 192 17.79 -16.81 36.74
N HIS A 193 17.71 -18.03 37.28
CA HIS A 193 18.09 -18.33 38.67
C HIS A 193 19.62 -18.22 38.81
N ASN A 194 20.15 -17.00 38.85
CA ASN A 194 21.52 -16.78 39.29
C ASN A 194 21.58 -16.95 40.82
N HIS A 195 22.01 -18.12 41.28
CA HIS A 195 22.40 -18.30 42.68
C HIS A 195 23.62 -17.42 42.97
N PRO A 196 23.58 -16.53 43.97
CA PRO A 196 24.76 -15.80 44.39
C PRO A 196 25.76 -16.80 44.99
N ALA A 197 26.93 -16.92 44.35
CA ALA A 197 28.08 -17.60 44.96
C ALA A 197 28.43 -16.88 46.26
N ARG A 198 28.38 -17.61 47.37
CA ARG A 198 28.84 -17.16 48.69
C ARG A 198 30.36 -17.21 48.77
#